data_AF-A0A4Y2C5E0-F1
#
_entry.id   AF-A0A4Y2C5E0-F1
#
_cell.length_a   1.000
_cell.length_b   1.000
_cell.length_c   1.000
_cell.angle_alpha   90.00
_cell.angle_beta   90.00
_cell.angle_gamma   90.00
#
_symmetry.space_group_name_H-M   'P 1'
#
loop_
_entity.id
_entity.type
_entity.pdbx_description
1 polymer ?
#
loop_
_entity_poly.entity_id
_entity_poly.type
_entity_poly.pdbx_seq_one_letter_code
_entity_poly.pdbx_strand_id
1 'polypeptide(L)'
;MSELRLCSLKKIIFPRLELMGAVIGARVTKYVLQTLNCIISRTFHRTDSTTMLHWIKGDFYKWKPFVCNQVTEIQDKIEHLSKNYCPGEENPADLLTMAKSLLD
;
A
#
# COMPACT_ATOMS: atom_id res chain seq x y z
N MET A 1 -5.03 -31.84 4.73
CA MET A 1 -6.20 -30.95 4.48
C MET A 1 -6.13 -29.62 5.26
N SER A 2 -5.19 -29.44 6.20
CA SER A 2 -4.92 -28.22 6.96
C SER A 2 -4.05 -27.19 6.21
N GLU A 3 -3.00 -27.65 5.52
CA GLU A 3 -2.06 -26.82 4.74
C GLU A 3 -2.74 -25.96 3.65
N LEU A 4 -3.75 -26.49 2.97
CA LEU A 4 -4.48 -25.78 1.91
C LEU A 4 -5.24 -24.55 2.42
N ARG A 5 -5.73 -24.57 3.67
CA ARG A 5 -6.43 -23.43 4.29
C ARG A 5 -5.45 -22.34 4.71
N LEU A 6 -4.30 -22.72 5.26
CA LEU A 6 -3.23 -21.77 5.59
C LEU A 6 -2.74 -21.06 4.33
N CYS A 7 -2.56 -21.80 3.23
CA CYS A 7 -2.13 -21.24 1.95
C CYS A 7 -3.18 -20.31 1.32
N SER A 8 -4.49 -20.61 1.42
CA SER A 8 -5.55 -19.72 0.93
C SER A 8 -5.75 -18.47 1.80
N LEU A 9 -5.56 -18.59 3.12
CA LEU A 9 -5.64 -17.47 4.04
C LEU A 9 -4.51 -16.48 3.80
N LYS A 10 -3.27 -16.97 3.59
CA LYS A 10 -2.12 -16.14 3.18
C LYS A 10 -2.45 -15.33 1.92
N LYS A 11 -3.06 -15.94 0.89
CA LYS A 11 -3.46 -15.27 -0.36
C LYS A 11 -4.44 -14.10 -0.16
N ILE A 12 -5.19 -14.05 0.93
CA ILE A 12 -6.15 -12.95 1.22
C ILE A 12 -5.58 -11.97 2.24
N ILE A 13 -4.85 -12.48 3.25
CA ILE A 13 -4.32 -11.69 4.35
C ILE A 13 -3.20 -10.76 3.87
N PHE A 14 -2.26 -11.26 3.05
CA PHE A 14 -1.14 -10.45 2.56
C PHE A 14 -1.62 -9.22 1.77
N PRO A 15 -2.51 -9.36 0.75
CA PRO A 15 -3.02 -8.19 0.03
C PRO A 15 -3.78 -7.18 0.92
N ARG A 16 -4.49 -7.67 1.95
CA ARG A 16 -5.20 -6.79 2.88
C ARG A 16 -4.25 -6.02 3.79
N LEU A 17 -3.19 -6.68 4.26
CA LEU A 17 -2.16 -6.03 5.08
C LEU A 17 -1.40 -4.97 4.27
N GLU A 18 -1.00 -5.29 3.03
CA GLU A 18 -0.38 -4.34 2.11
C GLU A 18 -1.28 -3.12 1.85
N LEU A 19 -2.58 -3.35 1.61
CA LEU A 19 -3.55 -2.29 1.40
C LEU A 19 -3.70 -1.40 2.65
N MET A 20 -3.75 -1.99 3.85
CA MET A 20 -3.78 -1.23 5.09
C MET A 20 -2.49 -0.44 5.33
N GLY A 21 -1.33 -1.01 4.99
CA GLY A 21 -0.04 -0.31 5.05
C GLY A 21 -0.07 0.98 4.23
N ALA A 22 -0.65 0.95 3.03
CA ALA A 22 -0.79 2.16 2.23
C ALA A 22 -1.83 3.15 2.74
N VAL A 23 -2.93 2.70 3.36
CA VAL A 23 -3.85 3.62 4.05
C VAL A 23 -3.09 4.39 5.13
N ILE A 24 -2.27 3.71 5.92
CA ILE A 24 -1.43 4.34 6.95
C ILE A 24 -0.44 5.30 6.30
N GLY A 25 0.26 4.88 5.23
CA GLY A 25 1.18 5.73 4.48
C GLY A 25 0.53 7.01 3.94
N ALA A 26 -0.70 6.92 3.42
CA ALA A 26 -1.48 8.05 2.95
C ALA A 26 -1.83 9.03 4.08
N ARG A 27 -2.23 8.51 5.24
CA ARG A 27 -2.53 9.33 6.44
C ARG A 27 -1.29 10.05 6.95
N VAL A 28 -0.16 9.35 7.07
CA VAL A 28 1.11 9.94 7.50
C VAL A 28 1.56 11.01 6.52
N THR A 29 1.48 10.75 5.21
CA THR A 29 1.83 11.74 4.18
C THR A 29 0.99 13.00 4.33
N LYS A 30 -0.34 12.86 4.44
CA LYS A 30 -1.24 14.00 4.65
C LYS A 30 -0.88 14.79 5.90
N TYR A 31 -0.65 14.10 7.01
CA TYR A 31 -0.26 14.73 8.27
C TYR A 31 1.06 15.51 8.14
N VAL A 32 2.08 14.90 7.54
CA VAL A 32 3.40 15.52 7.32
C VAL A 32 3.27 16.74 6.40
N LEU A 33 2.53 16.63 5.28
CA LEU A 33 2.28 17.75 4.37
C LEU A 33 1.56 18.92 5.05
N GLN A 34 0.63 18.63 5.96
CA GLN A 34 -0.09 19.66 6.72
C GLN A 34 0.76 20.30 7.83
N THR A 35 1.76 19.58 8.33
CA THR A 35 2.60 20.04 9.46
C THR A 35 3.85 20.77 8.98
N LEU A 36 4.35 20.43 7.80
CA LEU A 36 5.54 21.05 7.23
C LEU A 36 5.23 22.46 6.71
N ASN A 37 5.97 23.44 7.18
CA ASN A 37 5.87 24.83 6.71
C ASN A 37 6.76 25.07 5.48
N CYS A 38 6.78 24.13 4.54
CA CYS A 38 7.55 24.22 3.30
C CYS A 38 6.74 23.68 2.11
N ILE A 39 7.05 24.17 0.92
CA ILE A 39 6.37 23.75 -0.31
C ILE A 39 6.93 22.40 -0.74
N ILE A 40 6.15 21.33 -0.57
CA ILE A 40 6.44 20.03 -1.17
C ILE A 40 5.82 20.00 -2.55
N SER A 41 6.67 20.00 -3.58
CA SER A 41 6.24 20.02 -4.99
C SER A 41 5.70 18.67 -5.47
N ARG A 42 6.11 17.56 -4.85
CA ARG A 42 5.67 16.21 -5.23
C ARG A 42 5.86 15.20 -4.10
N THR A 43 4.90 14.29 -3.96
CA THR A 43 5.00 13.09 -3.11
C THR A 43 4.97 11.83 -3.97
N PHE A 44 5.69 10.80 -3.53
CA PHE A 44 5.76 9.51 -4.22
C PHE A 44 5.40 8.40 -3.26
N HIS A 45 4.53 7.49 -3.69
CA HIS A 45 4.18 6.29 -2.94
C HIS A 45 4.45 5.10 -3.85
N ARG A 46 5.30 4.19 -3.38
CA ARG A 46 5.74 3.01 -4.13
C ARG A 46 5.24 1.76 -3.42
N THR A 47 4.85 0.78 -4.22
CA THR A 47 4.47 -0.55 -3.78
C THR A 47 4.91 -1.54 -4.85
N ASP A 48 5.36 -2.71 -4.40
CA ASP A 48 5.71 -3.88 -5.19
C ASP A 48 4.50 -4.82 -5.38
N SER A 49 3.44 -4.62 -4.59
CA SER A 49 2.20 -5.40 -4.67
C SER A 49 1.42 -5.07 -5.94
N THR A 50 1.51 -5.97 -6.91
CA THR A 50 0.74 -5.90 -8.16
C THR A 50 -0.77 -6.00 -7.92
N THR A 51 -1.18 -6.73 -6.88
CA THR A 51 -2.60 -6.84 -6.48
C THR A 51 -3.13 -5.51 -5.97
N MET A 52 -2.36 -4.86 -5.09
CA MET A 52 -2.73 -3.59 -4.51
C MET A 52 -2.74 -2.48 -5.57
N LEU A 53 -1.76 -2.48 -6.46
CA LEU A 53 -1.73 -1.59 -7.62
C LEU A 53 -2.96 -1.78 -8.53
N HIS A 54 -3.38 -3.03 -8.75
CA HIS A 54 -4.58 -3.34 -9.53
C HIS A 54 -5.85 -2.80 -8.88
N TRP A 55 -5.98 -2.91 -7.55
CA TRP A 55 -7.11 -2.35 -6.83
C TRP A 55 -7.17 -0.82 -6.88
N ILE A 56 -6.03 -0.15 -6.71
CA ILE A 56 -5.96 1.32 -6.75
C ILE A 56 -6.23 1.87 -8.15
N LYS A 57 -5.75 1.20 -9.20
CA LYS A 57 -5.93 1.65 -10.59
C LYS A 57 -7.28 1.25 -11.20
N GLY A 58 -7.90 0.22 -10.64
CA GLY A 58 -9.18 -0.28 -11.12
C GLY A 58 -10.36 0.58 -10.68
N ASP A 59 -11.53 0.26 -11.23
CA ASP A 59 -12.81 0.84 -10.83
C ASP A 59 -13.20 0.30 -9.44
N PHE A 60 -13.05 1.15 -8.42
CA PHE A 60 -13.17 0.74 -7.02
C PHE A 60 -14.58 0.27 -6.64
N TYR A 61 -15.61 0.68 -7.38
CA TYR A 61 -16.99 0.23 -7.18
C TYR A 61 -17.18 -1.25 -7.46
N LYS A 62 -16.25 -1.89 -8.20
CA LYS A 62 -16.29 -3.33 -8.49
C LYS A 62 -15.70 -4.18 -7.38
N TRP A 63 -15.02 -3.57 -6.40
CA TRP A 63 -14.38 -4.29 -5.31
C TRP A 63 -15.32 -4.55 -4.14
N LYS A 64 -14.98 -5.59 -3.35
CA LYS A 64 -15.68 -5.85 -2.08
C LYS A 64 -15.59 -4.61 -1.16
N PRO A 65 -16.59 -4.37 -0.29
CA PRO A 65 -16.68 -3.15 0.51
C PRO A 65 -15.43 -2.75 1.27
N PHE A 66 -14.68 -3.74 1.80
CA PHE A 66 -13.38 -3.50 2.41
C PHE A 66 -12.46 -2.75 1.44
N VAL A 67 -12.04 -3.42 0.36
CA VAL A 67 -11.08 -2.88 -0.62
C VAL A 67 -11.57 -1.57 -1.22
N CYS A 68 -12.86 -1.46 -1.55
CA CYS A 68 -13.47 -0.23 -2.04
C CYS A 68 -13.24 0.94 -1.06
N ASN A 69 -13.58 0.78 0.22
CA ASN A 69 -13.43 1.82 1.22
C ASN A 69 -11.98 2.27 1.41
N GLN A 70 -11.02 1.33 1.42
CA GLN A 70 -9.60 1.69 1.56
C GLN A 70 -9.04 2.37 0.32
N VAL A 71 -9.38 1.89 -0.88
CA VAL A 71 -8.94 2.53 -2.12
C VAL A 71 -9.48 3.95 -2.23
N THR A 72 -10.75 4.16 -1.89
CA THR A 72 -11.35 5.50 -1.82
C THR A 72 -10.61 6.39 -0.83
N GLU A 73 -10.27 5.90 0.36
CA GLU A 73 -9.53 6.69 1.35
C GLU A 73 -8.14 7.08 0.87
N ILE A 74 -7.43 6.15 0.21
CA ILE A 74 -6.10 6.38 -0.36
C ILE A 74 -6.19 7.44 -1.48
N GLN A 75 -7.13 7.30 -2.40
CA GLN A 75 -7.32 8.23 -3.52
C GLN A 75 -7.75 9.63 -3.06
N ASP A 76 -8.54 9.74 -2.00
CA ASP A 76 -8.95 11.01 -1.38
C ASP A 76 -7.77 11.78 -0.74
N LYS A 77 -6.78 11.06 -0.18
CA LYS A 77 -5.67 11.68 0.57
C LYS A 77 -4.45 11.99 -0.27
N ILE A 78 -4.32 11.36 -1.43
CA ILE A 78 -3.18 11.50 -2.31
C ILE A 78 -3.69 12.12 -3.61
N GLU A 79 -3.78 13.44 -3.60
CA GLU A 79 -4.05 14.23 -4.79
C GLU A 79 -2.92 13.93 -5.79
N HIS A 80 -3.28 13.22 -6.88
CA HIS A 80 -2.33 12.66 -7.85
C HIS A 80 -1.49 11.49 -7.31
N LEU A 81 -2.15 10.35 -7.09
CA LEU A 81 -1.52 9.03 -7.10
C LEU A 81 -1.01 8.72 -8.54
N SER A 82 -0.08 9.54 -9.02
CA SER A 82 0.53 9.43 -10.32
C SER A 82 1.38 8.17 -10.33
N LYS A 83 0.79 7.11 -10.88
CA LYS A 83 1.40 5.91 -11.47
C LYS A 83 2.86 5.64 -11.04
N ASN A 84 3.10 5.04 -9.87
CA ASN A 84 4.44 4.58 -9.52
C ASN A 84 4.39 3.17 -8.90
N TYR A 85 4.34 2.18 -9.78
CA TYR A 85 4.79 0.82 -9.46
C TYR A 85 6.31 0.84 -9.37
N CYS A 86 6.87 0.21 -8.34
CA CYS A 86 8.31 -0.01 -8.22
C CYS A 86 8.51 -1.50 -7.92
N PRO A 87 9.44 -2.20 -8.59
CA PRO A 87 9.82 -3.55 -8.20
C PRO A 87 10.26 -3.59 -6.73
N GLY A 88 9.99 -4.69 -6.01
CA GLY A 88 10.29 -4.81 -4.56
C GLY A 88 11.74 -4.54 -4.18
N GLU A 89 12.69 -4.82 -5.07
CA GLU A 89 14.12 -4.49 -4.88
C GLU A 89 14.39 -2.98 -4.78
N GLU A 90 13.49 -2.15 -5.28
CA GLU A 90 13.55 -0.68 -5.25
C GLU A 90 12.47 -0.05 -4.35
N ASN A 91 11.73 -0.88 -3.60
CA ASN A 91 10.74 -0.42 -2.64
C ASN A 91 11.43 -0.07 -1.31
N PRO A 92 11.55 1.22 -0.94
CA PRO A 92 12.17 1.60 0.32
C PRO A 92 11.39 1.08 1.55
N ALA A 93 10.10 0.70 1.39
CA ALA A 93 9.32 0.10 2.47
C ALA A 93 9.76 -1.35 2.78
N ASP A 94 10.32 -2.07 1.80
CA ASP A 94 10.85 -3.42 2.02
C ASP A 94 12.17 -3.38 2.78
N LEU A 95 12.98 -2.32 2.65
CA LEU A 95 14.13 -2.12 3.51
C LEU A 95 13.74 -1.92 4.98
N LEU A 96 12.59 -1.28 5.24
CA LEU A 96 12.06 -1.06 6.59
C LEU A 96 11.38 -2.31 7.16
N THR A 97 10.84 -3.18 6.31
CA THR A 97 10.10 -4.40 6.72
C THR A 97 11.02 -5.63 6.74
N MET A 98 12.05 -5.66 5.89
CA MET A 98 13.19 -6.58 6.00
C MET A 98 14.11 -6.12 7.12
N ALA A 99 13.67 -6.28 8.36
CA ALA A 99 14.60 -6.79 9.34
C ALA A 99 15.02 -8.18 8.85
N LYS A 100 16.04 -8.26 7.98
CA LYS A 100 16.82 -9.51 7.87
C LYS A 100 17.19 -9.82 9.31
N SER A 101 16.69 -10.93 9.84
CA SER A 101 17.27 -11.54 11.02
C SER A 101 18.78 -11.52 10.80
N LEU A 102 19.49 -10.72 11.59
CA LEU A 102 20.96 -10.67 11.60
C LEU A 102 21.52 -11.95 12.23
N LEU A 103 21.04 -13.08 11.74
CA LEU A 103 21.36 -14.46 12.07
C LEU A 103 21.03 -15.26 10.80
N ASP A 104 21.92 -15.13 9.82
CA ASP A 104 22.67 -16.24 9.19
C ASP A 104 23.62 -15.68 8.12
#